data_AF-A0A3D8PCJ4-F1
#
_entry.id   AF-A0A3D8PCJ4-F1
#
_cell.length_a   1.000
_cell.length_b   1.000
_cell.length_c   1.000
_cell.angle_alpha   90.00
_cell.angle_beta   90.00
_cell.angle_gamma   90.00
#
_symmetry.space_group_name_H-M   'P 1'
#
loop_
_entity.id
_entity.type
_entity.pdbx_description
1 polymer ?
#
loop_
_entity_poly.entity_id
_entity_poly.type
_entity_poly.pdbx_seq_one_letter_code
_entity_poly.pdbx_strand_id
1 'polypeptide(L)' 'MTVRGIPEGVHDYLRDRAKSNGRSLEAEVRAILVNAYVCSQTGGFGQRLRQRFVESGVLGDELSTNGSSDEGA' A
#
# COMPACT_ATOMS: atom_id res chain seq x y z
N MET A 1 11.56 -0.58 -22.22
CA MET A 1 11.32 -1.85 -21.50
C MET A 1 10.28 -2.64 -22.28
N THR A 2 10.46 -3.95 -22.43
CA THR A 2 9.50 -4.82 -23.14
C THR A 2 9.15 -5.98 -22.24
N VAL A 3 7.86 -6.24 -22.03
CA VAL A 3 7.36 -7.38 -21.26
C VAL A 3 6.76 -8.37 -22.25
N ARG A 4 7.24 -9.62 -22.21
CA ARG A 4 6.81 -10.70 -23.11
C ARG A 4 6.17 -11.82 -22.29
N GLY A 5 5.37 -12.67 -22.94
CA GLY A 5 4.75 -13.84 -22.30
C GLY A 5 3.64 -13.48 -21.29
N ILE A 6 2.96 -12.35 -21.51
CA ILE A 6 1.82 -11.97 -20.67
C ILE A 6 0.62 -12.85 -21.08
N PRO A 7 -0.09 -13.49 -20.14
CA PRO A 7 -1.29 -14.25 -20.47
C PRO A 7 -2.31 -13.38 -21.20
N GLU A 8 -2.98 -13.91 -22.22
CA GLU A 8 -3.91 -13.14 -23.06
C GLU A 8 -5.03 -12.49 -22.25
N GLY A 9 -5.62 -13.22 -21.29
CA GLY A 9 -6.65 -12.66 -20.41
C GLY A 9 -6.18 -11.47 -19.57
N VAL A 10 -4.90 -11.43 -19.19
CA VAL A 10 -4.31 -10.28 -18.48
C VAL A 10 -4.11 -9.10 -19.44
N HIS A 11 -3.66 -9.39 -20.66
CA HIS A 11 -3.50 -8.36 -21.69
C HIS A 11 -4.84 -7.69 -22.03
N ASP A 12 -5.90 -8.47 -22.21
CA ASP A 12 -7.23 -7.95 -22.55
C ASP A 12 -7.83 -7.15 -21.40
N TYR A 13 -7.70 -7.64 -20.18
CA TYR A 13 -8.08 -6.88 -18.99
C TYR A 13 -7.38 -5.51 -18.92
N LEU A 14 -6.06 -5.47 -19.16
CA LEU A 14 -5.30 -4.21 -19.16
C LEU A 14 -5.76 -3.26 -20.27
N ARG A 15 -6.09 -3.80 -21.46
CA ARG A 15 -6.61 -3.02 -22.58
C ARG A 15 -7.95 -2.37 -22.23
N ASP A 16 -8.88 -3.13 -21.66
CA ASP A 16 -10.20 -2.60 -21.31
C ASP A 16 -10.11 -1.59 -20.16
N ARG A 17 -9.29 -1.87 -19.15
CA ARG A 17 -9.01 -0.94 -18.06
C ARG A 17 -8.40 0.37 -18.56
N ALA A 18 -7.48 0.31 -19.52
CA ALA A 18 -6.89 1.50 -20.14
C ALA A 18 -7.95 2.35 -20.86
N LYS A 19 -8.85 1.72 -21.63
CA LYS A 19 -9.97 2.41 -22.28
C LYS A 19 -10.90 3.07 -21.26
N SER A 20 -11.29 2.35 -20.19
CA SER A 20 -12.13 2.90 -19.13
C SER A 20 -11.51 4.11 -18.45
N ASN A 21 -10.18 4.15 -18.34
CA ASN A 21 -9.44 5.26 -17.77
C ASN A 21 -9.08 6.37 -18.79
N GLY A 22 -9.47 6.24 -20.06
CA GLY A 22 -9.14 7.20 -21.12
C GLY A 22 -7.64 7.29 -21.43
N ARG A 23 -6.89 6.18 -21.25
CA ARG A 23 -5.44 6.12 -21.38
C ARG A 23 -5.01 5.14 -22.48
N SER A 24 -3.78 5.33 -22.98
CA SER A 24 -3.12 4.27 -23.75
C SER A 24 -2.78 3.09 -22.83
N LEU A 25 -2.65 1.89 -23.42
CA LEU A 25 -2.26 0.69 -22.69
C LEU A 25 -0.94 0.87 -21.95
N GLU A 26 0.06 1.49 -22.59
CA GLU A 26 1.35 1.78 -21.97
C GLU A 26 1.20 2.74 -20.78
N ALA A 27 0.40 3.80 -20.93
CA ALA A 27 0.17 4.76 -19.86
C ALA A 27 -0.53 4.12 -18.65
N GLU A 28 -1.45 3.19 -18.89
CA GLU A 28 -2.12 2.45 -17.83
C GLU A 28 -1.16 1.48 -17.12
N VAL A 29 -0.34 0.73 -17.86
CA VAL A 29 0.68 -0.15 -17.28
C VAL A 29 1.68 0.66 -16.45
N ARG A 30 2.11 1.82 -16.96
CA ARG A 30 3.00 2.74 -16.23
C ARG A 30 2.37 3.19 -14.91
N ALA A 31 1.09 3.56 -14.92
CA ALA A 31 0.38 3.98 -13.71
C ALA A 31 0.32 2.86 -12.66
N ILE A 32 0.04 1.62 -13.10
CA ILE A 32 0.02 0.44 -12.21
C ILE A 32 1.39 0.22 -11.57
N LEU A 33 2.45 0.23 -12.37
CA LEU A 33 3.81 -0.01 -11.89
C LEU A 33 4.28 1.08 -10.93
N VAL A 34 3.99 2.35 -11.23
CA VAL A 34 4.29 3.46 -10.31
C VAL A 34 3.54 3.29 -9.00
N ASN A 35 2.26 2.97 -9.04
CA ASN A 35 1.47 2.76 -7.83
C ASN A 35 2.02 1.59 -7.00
N ALA A 36 2.32 0.45 -7.63
CA ALA A 36 2.93 -0.69 -6.97
C ALA A 36 4.29 -0.34 -6.32
N TYR A 37 5.12 0.44 -7.03
CA TYR A 37 6.38 0.93 -6.50
C TYR A 37 6.17 1.83 -5.28
N VAL A 38 5.30 2.84 -5.36
CA VAL A 38 5.00 3.74 -4.23
C VAL A 38 4.47 2.96 -3.05
N CYS A 39 3.53 2.02 -3.25
CA CYS A 39 3.02 1.15 -2.20
C CYS A 39 4.12 0.32 -1.53
N SER A 40 5.10 -0.17 -2.30
CA SER A 40 6.23 -0.94 -1.74
C SER A 40 7.17 -0.07 -0.90
N GLN A 41 7.37 1.20 -1.26
CA GLN A 41 8.32 2.09 -0.60
C GLN A 41 7.72 2.79 0.62
N THR A 42 6.44 3.13 0.56
CA THR A 42 5.82 4.00 1.57
C THR A 42 5.27 3.25 2.79
N GLY A 43 5.42 1.92 2.84
CA GLY A 43 4.83 1.07 3.89
C GLY A 43 3.30 1.10 3.87
N GLY A 44 2.65 0.33 4.75
CA GLY A 44 1.20 0.41 4.93
C GLY A 44 0.77 1.78 5.47
N PHE A 45 -0.50 2.17 5.25
CA PHE A 45 -1.08 3.36 5.90
C PHE A 45 -0.83 3.36 7.42
N GLY A 46 -0.99 2.20 8.08
CA GLY A 46 -0.74 2.05 9.52
C GLY A 46 0.72 2.31 9.94
N GLN A 47 1.70 1.94 9.11
CA GLN A 47 3.12 2.25 9.38
C GLN A 47 3.39 3.74 9.29
N ARG A 48 2.86 4.42 8.26
CA ARG A 48 3.01 5.88 8.14
C ARG A 48 2.30 6.63 9.25
N LEU A 49 1.10 6.17 9.62
CA LEU A 49 0.33 6.74 10.72
C LEU A 49 1.11 6.60 12.03
N ARG A 50 1.57 5.38 12.36
CA ARG A 50 2.42 5.11 13.53
C ARG A 50 3.65 6.01 13.54
N GLN A 51 4.37 6.09 12.42
CA GLN A 51 5.60 6.87 12.35
C GLN A 51 5.35 8.36 12.58
N ARG A 52 4.25 8.92 12.05
CA ARG A 52 3.85 10.30 12.37
C ARG A 52 3.60 10.51 13.86
N PHE A 53 2.89 9.59 14.52
CA PHE A 53 2.63 9.69 15.96
C PHE A 53 3.90 9.54 16.81
N VAL A 54 4.87 8.73 16.36
CA VAL A 54 6.20 8.61 16.99
C VAL A 54 6.97 9.92 16.84
N GLU A 55 7.05 10.46 15.63
CA GLU A 55 7.76 11.71 15.32
C GLU A 55 7.18 12.91 16.06
N SER A 56 5.85 12.96 16.22
CA SER A 56 5.19 14.02 16.97
C SER A 56 5.32 13.85 18.50
N GLY A 57 5.88 12.75 18.99
CA GLY A 57 6.02 12.46 20.43
C GLY A 57 4.68 12.24 21.13
N VAL A 58 3.63 11.89 20.39
CA VAL A 58 2.24 11.76 20.88
C VAL A 58 1.89 10.28 21.14
N LEU A 59 2.75 9.36 20.71
CA LEU A 59 2.69 7.96 21.14
C LEU A 59 3.17 7.88 22.60
N GLY A 60 2.25 8.08 23.53
CA GLY A 60 2.42 7.84 24.96
C GLY A 60 2.18 6.38 25.35
N ASP A 61 2.55 6.04 26.58
CA ASP A 61 2.41 4.71 27.19
C ASP A 61 0.95 4.37 27.58
N GLU A 62 -0.01 5.23 27.21
CA GLU A 62 -1.43 5.18 27.60
C GLU A 62 -2.13 3.86 27.21
N LEU A 63 -1.58 3.14 26.23
CA LEU A 63 -2.08 1.86 25.74
C LEU A 63 -1.14 0.69 26.06
N SER A 64 -0.09 0.93 26.85
CA SER A 64 0.68 -0.15 27.46
C SER A 64 -0.22 -0.82 28.46
N THR A 65 -0.85 -1.88 27.98
CA THR A 65 -1.51 -2.87 28.81
C THR A 65 -0.42 -3.61 29.58
N ASN A 66 0.15 -2.92 30.57
CA ASN A 66 0.73 -3.59 31.72
C ASN A 66 -0.44 -4.33 32.34
N GLY A 67 -0.57 -5.60 32.00
CA GLY A 67 -1.58 -6.49 32.54
C GLY A 67 -1.54 -6.38 34.05
N SER A 68 -2.54 -5.69 34.59
CA SER A 68 -2.90 -5.71 35.99
C SER A 68 -3.27 -7.15 36.33
N SER A 69 -2.25 -7.92 36.70
CA SER A 69 -2.45 -9.14 37.46
C SER A 69 -2.75 -8.66 38.87
N ASP A 70 -4.03 -8.41 39.09
CA ASP A 70 -4.65 -8.21 40.38
C ASP A 70 -4.42 -9.52 41.18
N GLU A 71 -3.37 -9.55 41.99
CA GLU A 71 -3.10 -10.64 42.93
C GLU A 71 -3.56 -10.18 44.31
N GLY A 72 -4.75 -10.63 44.69
CA GLY A 72 -5.36 -10.34 45.97
C GLY A 72 -4.60 -10.96 47.15
N ALA A 73 -4.56 -10.21 48.24
CA ALA A 73 -4.28 -10.71 49.58
C ALA A 73 -5.13 -9.92 50.60
#